data_AF-A0A371F1T5-F1
#
_entry.id   AF-A0A371F1T5-F1
#
_cell.length_a   1.000
_cell.length_b   1.000
_cell.length_c   1.000
_cell.angle_alpha   90.00
_cell.angle_beta   90.00
_cell.angle_gamma   90.00
#
_symmetry.space_group_name_H-M   'P 1'
#
loop_
_entity.id
_entity.type
_entity.pdbx_description
1 polymer ?
#
loop_
_entity_poly.entity_id
_entity_poly.type
_entity_poly.pdbx_seq_one_letter_code
_entity_poly.pdbx_strand_id
1 'polypeptide(L)'
;LNYGILLTKIYGFIIQKLSPDMPLQLASETLLRMFRARVHHHRQGQIVHNLSRAVDIDARLSRLEERSRHMQINDESLCDSCNARLGTKLFAMYPDDTVVCYKCYRRQGESVSVSGRNFKEDILIKPGWLVSR
;
A
#
# COMPACT_ATOMS: atom_id res chain seq x y z
N LEU A 1 -10.22 -18.30 6.08
CA LEU A 1 -10.91 -19.47 6.66
C LEU A 1 -12.38 -19.14 6.92
N ASN A 2 -13.29 -19.37 5.97
CA ASN A 2 -14.74 -19.22 6.22
C ASN A 2 -15.62 -20.04 5.26
N TYR A 3 -15.03 -21.03 4.56
CA TYR A 3 -15.76 -21.89 3.62
C TYR A 3 -16.69 -22.88 4.35
N GLY A 4 -16.35 -23.29 5.58
CA GLY A 4 -17.13 -24.27 6.36
C GLY A 4 -18.49 -23.76 6.85
N ILE A 5 -18.61 -22.46 7.16
CA ILE A 5 -19.87 -21.86 7.66
C ILE A 5 -20.84 -21.57 6.50
N LEU A 6 -20.31 -21.22 5.32
CA LEU A 6 -21.12 -20.99 4.13
C LEU A 6 -21.69 -22.32 3.59
N LEU A 7 -20.86 -23.37 3.54
CA LEU A 7 -21.29 -24.69 3.09
C LEU A 7 -22.36 -25.29 4.01
N THR A 8 -22.18 -25.23 5.34
CA THR A 8 -23.18 -25.77 6.30
C THR A 8 -24.54 -25.07 6.22
N LYS A 9 -24.57 -23.73 6.07
CA LYS A 9 -25.84 -22.99 5.89
C LYS A 9 -26.54 -23.33 4.57
N ILE A 10 -25.80 -23.54 3.49
CA ILE A 10 -26.37 -23.80 2.17
C ILE A 10 -26.83 -25.27 2.06
N TYR A 11 -26.06 -26.23 2.59
CA TYR A 11 -26.48 -27.63 2.67
C TYR A 11 -27.78 -27.79 3.48
N GLY A 12 -27.90 -27.10 4.62
CA GLY A 12 -29.12 -27.11 5.43
C GLY A 12 -30.34 -26.54 4.71
N PHE A 13 -30.17 -25.45 3.95
CA PHE A 13 -31.25 -24.82 3.18
C PHE A 13 -31.71 -25.67 1.99
N ILE A 14 -30.77 -26.30 1.28
CA ILE A 14 -31.09 -27.11 0.09
C ILE A 14 -31.84 -28.37 0.50
N ILE A 15 -31.39 -29.08 1.55
CA ILE A 15 -32.08 -30.28 2.04
C ILE A 15 -33.50 -29.96 2.55
N GLN A 16 -33.71 -28.80 3.18
CA GLN A 16 -35.06 -28.37 3.61
C GLN A 16 -36.00 -28.01 2.46
N LYS A 17 -35.48 -27.68 1.27
CA LYS A 17 -36.27 -27.22 0.12
C LYS A 17 -36.50 -28.32 -0.92
N LEU A 18 -35.78 -29.43 -0.84
CA LEU A 18 -36.07 -30.62 -1.65
C LEU A 18 -37.27 -31.36 -1.05
N SER A 19 -38.14 -31.88 -1.94
CA SER A 19 -39.23 -32.77 -1.53
C SER A 19 -38.65 -33.98 -0.79
N PRO A 20 -39.29 -34.47 0.29
CA PRO A 20 -38.82 -35.65 1.03
C PRO A 20 -38.62 -36.89 0.16
N ASP A 21 -39.38 -37.00 -0.94
CA ASP A 21 -39.35 -38.12 -1.88
C ASP A 21 -38.41 -37.90 -3.08
N MET A 22 -37.69 -36.78 -3.13
CA MET A 22 -36.77 -36.50 -4.23
C MET A 22 -35.50 -37.36 -4.10
N PRO A 23 -35.20 -38.28 -5.06
CA PRO A 23 -33.95 -39.01 -5.04
C PRO A 23 -32.79 -38.05 -5.29
N LEU A 24 -31.95 -37.87 -4.27
CA LEU A 24 -30.79 -36.96 -4.29
C LEU A 24 -29.84 -37.23 -5.46
N GLN A 25 -29.75 -38.48 -5.92
CA GLN A 25 -28.97 -38.87 -7.09
C GLN A 25 -29.38 -38.07 -8.33
N LEU A 26 -30.67 -37.83 -8.54
CA LEU A 26 -31.20 -37.12 -9.71
C LEU A 26 -30.90 -35.60 -9.67
N ALA A 27 -30.82 -35.03 -8.46
CA ALA A 27 -30.50 -33.62 -8.25
C ALA A 27 -28.99 -33.35 -8.13
N SER A 28 -28.19 -34.39 -7.90
CA SER A 28 -26.77 -34.28 -7.53
C SER A 28 -25.94 -33.51 -8.54
N GLU A 29 -26.14 -33.75 -9.83
CA GLU A 29 -25.40 -33.09 -10.90
C GLU A 29 -25.71 -31.59 -10.98
N THR A 30 -27.00 -31.25 -10.89
CA THR A 30 -27.47 -29.86 -10.86
C THR A 30 -26.93 -29.11 -9.65
N LEU A 31 -26.99 -29.73 -8.47
CA LEU A 31 -26.44 -29.16 -7.24
C LEU A 31 -24.93 -28.97 -7.33
N LEU A 32 -24.19 -29.95 -7.86
CA LEU A 32 -22.75 -29.84 -8.08
C LEU A 32 -22.40 -28.67 -9.02
N ARG A 33 -23.15 -28.49 -10.11
CA ARG A 33 -22.98 -27.34 -11.01
C ARG A 33 -23.24 -26.02 -10.29
N MET A 34 -24.32 -25.92 -9.52
CA MET A 34 -24.64 -24.71 -8.74
C MET A 34 -23.58 -24.38 -7.68
N PHE A 35 -23.13 -25.37 -6.91
CA PHE A 35 -22.10 -25.18 -5.90
C PHE A 35 -20.78 -24.75 -6.52
N ARG A 36 -20.35 -25.38 -7.62
CA ARG A 36 -19.14 -24.99 -8.35
C ARG A 36 -19.22 -23.56 -8.85
N ALA A 37 -20.34 -23.19 -9.49
CA ALA A 37 -20.57 -21.82 -9.96
C ALA A 37 -20.53 -20.82 -8.80
N ARG A 38 -21.16 -21.13 -7.66
CA ARG A 38 -21.17 -20.25 -6.49
C ARG A 38 -19.78 -20.06 -5.88
N VAL A 39 -19.02 -21.14 -5.71
CA VAL A 39 -17.64 -21.09 -5.22
C VAL A 39 -16.77 -20.29 -6.17
N HIS A 40 -16.92 -20.49 -7.48
CA HIS A 40 -16.20 -19.75 -8.50
C HIS A 40 -16.51 -18.24 -8.43
N HIS A 41 -17.78 -17.85 -8.40
CA HIS A 41 -18.17 -16.45 -8.25
C HIS A 41 -17.69 -15.83 -6.94
N HIS A 42 -17.71 -16.59 -5.84
CA HIS A 42 -17.19 -16.10 -4.56
C HIS A 42 -15.69 -15.80 -4.65
N ARG A 43 -14.90 -16.70 -5.25
CA ARG A 43 -13.46 -16.50 -5.47
C ARG A 43 -13.18 -15.32 -6.41
N GLN A 44 -13.92 -15.23 -7.51
CA GLN A 44 -13.81 -14.09 -8.43
C GLN A 44 -14.12 -12.77 -7.73
N GLY A 45 -15.18 -12.72 -6.93
CA GLY A 45 -15.52 -11.55 -6.12
C GLY A 45 -14.41 -11.18 -5.13
N GLN A 46 -13.80 -12.16 -4.47
CA GLN A 46 -12.64 -11.92 -3.60
C GLN A 46 -11.43 -11.36 -4.36
N ILE A 47 -11.13 -11.87 -5.55
CA ILE A 47 -10.03 -11.37 -6.38
C ILE A 47 -10.27 -9.90 -6.74
N VAL A 48 -11.46 -9.58 -7.27
CA VAL A 48 -11.82 -8.20 -7.65
C VAL A 48 -11.79 -7.27 -6.45
N HIS A 49 -12.35 -7.69 -5.31
CA HIS A 49 -12.32 -6.92 -4.07
C HIS A 49 -10.91 -6.61 -3.60
N ASN A 50 -10.03 -7.62 -3.57
CA ASN A 50 -8.65 -7.45 -3.14
C ASN A 50 -7.86 -6.57 -4.11
N LEU A 51 -8.07 -6.71 -5.41
CA LEU A 51 -7.42 -5.87 -6.41
C LEU A 51 -7.86 -4.41 -6.29
N SER A 52 -9.17 -4.16 -6.14
CA SER A 52 -9.70 -2.82 -5.91
C SER A 52 -9.13 -2.18 -4.65
N ARG A 53 -9.05 -2.95 -3.55
CA ARG A 53 -8.41 -2.51 -2.32
C ARG A 53 -6.93 -2.15 -2.52
N ALA A 54 -6.18 -2.95 -3.28
CA ALA A 54 -4.78 -2.66 -3.56
C ALA A 54 -4.62 -1.33 -4.31
N VAL A 55 -5.46 -1.07 -5.31
CA VAL A 55 -5.49 0.20 -6.06
C VAL A 55 -5.86 1.38 -5.17
N ASP A 56 -6.86 1.24 -4.28
CA ASP A 56 -7.23 2.29 -3.32
C ASP A 56 -6.08 2.65 -2.38
N ILE A 57 -5.37 1.64 -1.84
CA ILE A 57 -4.22 1.84 -0.98
C ILE A 57 -3.11 2.60 -1.72
N ASP A 58 -2.81 2.21 -2.96
CA ASP A 58 -1.78 2.85 -3.78
C ASP A 58 -2.11 4.33 -4.09
N ALA A 59 -3.37 4.62 -4.43
CA ALA A 59 -3.84 6.00 -4.63
C ALA A 59 -3.75 6.84 -3.35
N ARG A 60 -4.08 6.25 -2.20
CA ARG A 60 -3.96 6.92 -0.90
C ARG A 60 -2.51 7.18 -0.51
N LEU A 61 -1.61 6.23 -0.77
CA LEU A 61 -0.18 6.42 -0.56
C LEU A 61 0.36 7.53 -1.45
N SER A 62 0.07 7.51 -2.75
CA SER A 62 0.45 8.58 -3.69
C SER A 62 -0.01 9.97 -3.22
N ARG A 63 -1.23 10.06 -2.69
CA ARG A 63 -1.76 11.31 -2.13
C ARG A 63 -1.08 11.71 -0.82
N LEU A 64 -0.74 10.75 0.04
CA LEU A 64 0.00 11.01 1.28
C LEU A 64 1.42 11.47 0.97
N GLU A 65 2.09 10.86 0.00
CA GLU A 65 3.39 11.29 -0.49
C GLU A 65 3.33 12.72 -1.03
N GLU A 66 2.35 13.03 -1.88
CA GLU A 66 2.12 14.39 -2.39
C GLU A 66 1.87 15.41 -1.26
N ARG A 67 1.15 15.02 -0.21
CA ARG A 67 0.95 15.86 0.97
C ARG A 67 2.22 15.97 1.83
N SER A 68 2.99 14.90 1.95
CA SER A 68 4.27 14.89 2.64
C SER A 68 5.32 15.75 1.94
N ARG A 69 5.19 15.96 0.61
CA ARG A 69 6.03 16.92 -0.14
C ARG A 69 5.91 18.37 0.36
N HIS A 70 5.01 18.66 1.31
CA HIS A 70 4.89 19.96 1.96
C HIS A 70 5.81 20.15 3.18
N MET A 71 7.00 19.52 3.22
CA MET A 71 8.07 20.02 4.07
C MET A 71 8.50 21.40 3.54
N GLN A 72 7.72 22.42 3.90
CA GLN A 72 7.99 23.80 3.54
C GLN A 72 9.19 24.26 4.36
N ILE A 73 10.36 24.24 3.73
CA ILE A 73 11.52 24.93 4.27
C ILE A 73 11.14 26.42 4.33
N ASN A 74 10.91 26.89 5.55
CA ASN A 74 10.50 28.25 5.87
C ASN A 74 11.64 28.98 6.60
N ASP A 75 11.44 30.26 6.93
CA ASP A 75 12.49 31.07 7.56
C ASP A 75 12.90 30.60 8.97
N GLU A 76 12.07 29.77 9.59
CA GLU A 76 12.30 29.16 10.91
C GLU A 76 12.99 27.79 10.82
N SER A 77 13.14 27.23 9.62
CA SER A 77 13.75 25.92 9.43
C SER A 77 15.20 25.92 9.90
N LEU A 78 15.58 24.87 10.62
CA LEU A 78 16.90 24.70 11.21
C LEU A 78 17.72 23.68 10.42
N CYS A 79 19.04 23.86 10.42
CA CYS A 79 19.96 22.87 9.91
C CYS A 79 20.02 21.65 10.85
N ASP A 80 19.75 20.45 10.35
CA ASP A 80 19.74 19.23 11.18
C ASP A 80 21.11 18.86 11.77
N SER A 81 22.20 19.44 11.23
CA SER A 81 23.58 19.20 11.72
C SER A 81 24.02 20.21 12.79
N CYS A 82 23.75 21.51 12.59
CA CYS A 82 24.30 22.58 13.45
C CYS A 82 23.24 23.43 14.14
N ASN A 83 21.97 23.09 13.94
CA ASN A 83 20.80 23.78 14.48
C ASN A 83 20.71 25.29 14.13
N ALA A 84 21.49 25.74 13.15
CA ALA A 84 21.45 27.13 12.68
C ALA A 84 20.21 27.35 11.81
N ARG A 85 19.55 28.51 11.95
CA ARG A 85 18.47 28.93 11.05
C ARG A 85 18.95 28.99 9.61
N LEU A 86 18.19 28.34 8.73
CA LEU A 86 18.40 28.30 7.29
C LEU A 86 17.96 29.62 6.66
N GLY A 87 16.73 30.08 6.90
CA GLY A 87 16.25 31.36 6.37
C GLY A 87 16.48 31.46 4.85
N THR A 88 17.14 32.54 4.43
CA THR A 88 17.54 32.81 3.05
C THR A 88 18.90 32.21 2.65
N LYS A 89 19.56 31.42 3.52
CA LYS A 89 20.88 30.84 3.24
C LYS A 89 20.75 29.64 2.31
N LEU A 90 21.81 29.37 1.54
CA LEU A 90 21.91 28.14 0.75
C LEU A 90 21.85 26.90 1.67
N PHE A 91 21.03 25.93 1.28
CA PHE A 91 20.85 24.66 1.96
C PHE A 91 20.82 23.51 0.94
N ALA A 92 20.98 22.29 1.45
CA ALA A 92 20.83 21.06 0.69
C ALA A 92 19.85 20.15 1.44
N MET A 93 19.06 19.39 0.67
CA MET A 93 18.16 18.37 1.20
C MET A 93 18.65 17.00 0.73
N TYR A 94 18.82 16.07 1.67
CA TYR A 94 19.18 14.69 1.36
C TYR A 94 17.95 13.86 0.96
N PRO A 95 18.15 12.70 0.30
CA PRO A 95 17.07 11.78 -0.04
C PRO A 95 16.22 11.28 1.13
N ASP A 96 16.70 11.38 2.37
CA ASP A 96 15.96 11.03 3.60
C ASP A 96 15.21 12.21 4.24
N ASP A 97 15.01 13.31 3.50
CA ASP A 97 14.34 14.56 3.96
C ASP A 97 15.11 15.38 4.99
N THR A 98 16.34 14.97 5.36
CA THR A 98 17.18 15.81 6.21
C THR A 98 17.67 17.05 5.46
N VAL A 99 17.60 18.22 6.10
CA VAL A 99 17.97 19.52 5.52
C VAL A 99 19.16 20.10 6.27
N VAL A 100 20.21 20.44 5.53
CA VAL A 100 21.44 20.99 6.09
C VAL A 100 21.83 22.30 5.41
N CYS A 101 22.47 23.19 6.17
CA CYS A 101 23.08 24.38 5.56
C CYS A 101 24.24 23.97 4.64
N TYR A 102 24.53 24.79 3.63
CA TYR A 102 25.56 24.49 2.64
C TYR A 102 26.96 24.24 3.26
N LYS A 103 27.28 24.87 4.40
CA LYS A 103 28.54 24.65 5.11
C LYS A 103 28.63 23.24 5.71
N CYS A 104 27.53 22.72 6.27
CA CYS A 104 27.48 21.35 6.78
C CYS A 104 27.50 20.34 5.63
N TYR A 105 26.73 20.61 4.57
CA TYR A 105 26.76 19.79 3.34
C TYR A 105 28.17 19.64 2.77
N ARG A 106 28.94 20.74 2.66
CA ARG A 106 30.33 20.71 2.16
C ARG A 106 31.30 19.92 3.03
N ARG A 107 31.01 19.74 4.32
CA ARG A 107 31.83 18.94 5.24
C ARG A 107 31.48 17.45 5.18
N GLN A 108 30.18 17.15 5.10
CA GLN A 108 29.65 15.78 5.13
C GLN A 108 29.74 15.09 3.75
N GLY A 109 29.50 15.85 2.67
CA GLY A 109 29.38 15.32 1.32
C GLY A 109 27.97 14.82 0.98
N GLU A 110 27.82 14.25 -0.20
CA GLU A 110 26.52 13.85 -0.77
C GLU A 110 26.06 12.43 -0.40
N SER A 111 27.00 11.56 0.01
CA SER A 111 26.74 10.12 0.13
C SER A 111 26.15 9.69 1.47
N VAL A 112 26.33 10.49 2.53
CA VAL A 112 25.89 10.14 3.89
C VAL A 112 25.18 11.33 4.50
N SER A 113 23.94 11.16 4.97
CA SER A 113 23.21 12.23 5.67
C SER A 113 23.65 12.36 7.13
N VAL A 114 23.10 13.37 7.80
CA VAL A 114 23.32 13.62 9.23
C VAL A 114 22.81 12.49 10.13
N SER A 115 21.85 11.70 9.66
CA SER A 115 21.33 10.52 10.37
C SER A 115 22.28 9.32 10.29
N GLY A 116 23.38 9.42 9.53
CA GLY A 116 24.35 8.35 9.32
C GLY A 116 23.96 7.37 8.20
N ARG A 117 22.87 7.63 7.46
CA ARG A 117 22.42 6.77 6.38
C ARG A 117 23.30 6.95 5.14
N ASN A 118 23.85 5.84 4.62
CA ASN A 118 24.68 5.84 3.41
C ASN A 118 23.83 5.54 2.17
N PHE A 119 23.66 6.53 1.30
CA PHE A 119 22.84 6.42 0.08
C PHE A 119 23.48 5.60 -1.03
N LYS A 120 24.77 5.22 -0.90
CA LYS A 120 25.41 4.27 -1.83
C LYS A 120 25.08 2.82 -1.50
N GLU A 121 24.80 2.52 -0.24
CA GLU A 121 24.45 1.18 0.24
C GLU A 121 22.93 1.00 0.31
N ASP A 122 22.21 2.04 0.75
CA ASP A 122 20.76 2.06 0.90
C ASP A 122 20.16 3.18 0.03
N ILE A 123 19.95 2.86 -1.25
CA ILE A 123 19.50 3.82 -2.26
C ILE A 123 18.04 4.20 -2.01
N LEU A 124 17.80 5.45 -1.64
CA LEU A 124 16.47 6.04 -1.60
C LEU A 124 16.18 6.75 -2.91
N ILE A 125 15.24 6.20 -3.67
CA ILE A 125 14.72 6.85 -4.88
C ILE A 125 13.46 7.61 -4.48
N LYS A 126 13.49 8.94 -4.59
CA LYS A 126 12.29 9.78 -4.48
C LYS A 126 11.63 9.91 -5.85
N PRO A 127 10.45 9.30 -6.08
CA PRO A 127 9.81 9.33 -7.39
C PRO A 127 9.53 10.76 -7.87
N GLY A 128 9.23 11.68 -6.95
CA GLY A 128 9.00 13.10 -7.25
C GLY A 128 10.23 13.93 -7.59
N TRP A 129 11.45 13.39 -7.45
CA TRP A 129 12.70 14.04 -7.89
C TRP A 129 13.17 13.53 -9.25
N LEU A 130 12.59 12.43 -9.72
CA LEU A 130 12.84 11.94 -11.06
C LEU A 130 12.16 12.91 -12.04
N VAL A 131 12.95 13.78 -12.64
CA VAL A 131 12.51 14.57 -13.79
C VAL A 131 12.22 13.59 -14.91
N SER A 132 10.94 13.27 -15.15
CA SER A 132 10.52 12.56 -16.34
C SER A 132 10.89 13.41 -17.56
N ARG A 133 11.78 12.90 -18.40
CA ARG A 133 12.09 13.50 -19.71
C ARG A 133 10.93 13.37 -20.67
#